data_AF-A0A421DP81-F1
#
_entry.id   AF-A0A421DP81-F1
#
_cell.length_a   1.000
_cell.length_b   1.000
_cell.length_c   1.000
_cell.angle_alpha   90.00
_cell.angle_beta   90.00
_cell.angle_gamma   90.00
#
_symmetry.space_group_name_H-M   'P 1'
#
loop_
_entity.id
_entity.type
_entity.pdbx_description
1 polymer ?
#
loop_
_entity_poly.entity_id
_entity_poly.type
_entity_poly.pdbx_seq_one_letter_code
_entity_poly.pdbx_strand_id
1 'polypeptide(L)'
;MRKDWLWIGVVSLTLSACTVTEQQPAPPVSNVYSGPVEEIGGAEPRYEPYNPGTLQDYTLKGKTYKVIKNPQNFSETGLATWYGEEASGNRTSIGEMFDPNALTAAHPTLPLPSYVRVTNLSNGRRLVVRVNDRGPYTPGRIIDLSKAAGDRLNISNNTKVKVDFINVAPDGMLSGPGTIGTRVAKQSFSLPDRPSLGASELGTPMMENTNTPAVATLPISNSALSAPTDDAMPQSSTSTRSGGFLGAPSALPAGVLETTPSPAATPAAALSSAPATADSTASGRYVVQVGALSDQQRAQDWLRSLRERFQVTGNVTASGGLYRIQLGPFQNRQQAAELQQRLSVEAQQQSFITTASGTL
;
A
#
# COMPACT_ATOMS: atom_id res chain seq x y z
N MET A 1 -13.10 -89.39 -51.80
CA MET A 1 -12.39 -89.29 -53.08
C MET A 1 -12.08 -87.82 -53.33
N ARG A 2 -10.79 -87.53 -53.56
CA ARG A 2 -10.19 -86.20 -53.64
C ARG A 2 -10.62 -85.49 -54.92
N LYS A 3 -10.83 -84.17 -54.86
CA LYS A 3 -10.99 -83.33 -56.05
C LYS A 3 -10.36 -81.97 -55.78
N ASP A 4 -9.21 -81.77 -56.40
CA ASP A 4 -8.51 -80.50 -56.51
C ASP A 4 -9.34 -79.52 -57.35
N TRP A 5 -9.53 -78.28 -56.90
CA TRP A 5 -9.63 -77.16 -57.84
C TRP A 5 -9.37 -75.78 -57.20
N LEU A 6 -8.53 -75.02 -57.92
CA LEU A 6 -8.45 -73.55 -58.00
C LEU A 6 -7.64 -72.77 -56.96
N TRP A 7 -6.34 -72.69 -57.25
CA TRP A 7 -5.65 -71.46 -57.72
C TRP A 7 -5.99 -70.12 -57.05
N ILE A 8 -4.94 -69.59 -56.40
CA ILE A 8 -4.47 -68.19 -56.42
C ILE A 8 -5.52 -67.12 -56.06
N GLY A 9 -5.43 -66.66 -54.81
CA GLY A 9 -6.11 -65.46 -54.33
C GLY A 9 -5.33 -64.79 -53.20
N VAL A 10 -4.36 -63.96 -53.59
CA VAL A 10 -3.93 -62.73 -52.88
C VAL A 10 -3.43 -62.91 -51.44
N VAL A 11 -2.12 -63.16 -51.32
CA VAL A 11 -1.32 -62.73 -50.17
C VAL A 11 -1.07 -61.23 -50.29
N SER A 12 -1.86 -60.44 -49.56
CA SER A 12 -1.48 -59.10 -49.07
C SER A 12 -2.51 -58.69 -48.02
N LEU A 13 -2.39 -59.28 -46.84
CA LEU A 13 -3.10 -58.81 -45.65
C LEU A 13 -2.42 -57.52 -45.22
N THR A 14 -3.04 -56.39 -45.54
CA THR A 14 -2.63 -55.06 -45.12
C THR A 14 -2.73 -54.97 -43.60
N LEU A 15 -1.58 -54.89 -42.92
CA LEU A 15 -1.52 -54.39 -41.54
C LEU A 15 -1.86 -52.90 -41.57
N SER A 16 -3.15 -52.56 -41.55
CA SER A 16 -3.60 -51.24 -41.11
C SER A 16 -3.44 -51.17 -39.59
N ALA A 17 -2.24 -50.75 -39.16
CA ALA A 17 -2.03 -50.26 -37.82
C ALA A 17 -2.80 -48.94 -37.67
N CYS A 18 -4.01 -49.02 -37.11
CA CYS A 18 -4.69 -47.84 -36.59
C CYS A 18 -3.88 -47.33 -35.40
N THR A 19 -2.97 -46.38 -35.65
CA THR A 19 -2.39 -45.56 -34.60
C THR A 19 -3.50 -44.67 -34.06
N VAL A 20 -4.21 -45.15 -33.03
CA VAL A 20 -4.94 -44.27 -32.12
C VAL A 20 -3.91 -43.30 -31.58
N THR A 21 -3.96 -42.08 -32.11
CA THR A 21 -3.22 -40.97 -31.53
C THR A 21 -4.00 -40.63 -30.28
N GLU A 22 -3.58 -41.17 -29.14
CA GLU A 22 -3.95 -40.57 -27.85
C GLU A 22 -3.49 -39.12 -27.93
N GLN A 23 -4.45 -38.22 -28.07
CA GLN A 23 -4.23 -36.80 -27.98
C GLN A 23 -3.79 -36.55 -26.54
N GLN A 24 -2.46 -36.50 -26.36
CA GLN A 24 -1.83 -36.15 -25.11
C GLN A 24 -2.53 -34.90 -24.57
N PRO A 25 -3.07 -34.93 -23.33
CA PRO A 25 -3.67 -33.76 -22.73
C PRO A 25 -2.68 -32.62 -22.87
N ALA A 26 -3.12 -31.51 -23.45
CA ALA A 26 -2.29 -30.31 -23.54
C ALA A 26 -1.73 -30.03 -22.13
N PRO A 27 -0.42 -29.71 -22.00
CA PRO A 27 0.12 -29.30 -20.72
C PRO A 27 -0.77 -28.19 -20.15
N PRO A 28 -1.06 -28.17 -18.84
CA PRO A 28 -1.92 -27.15 -18.27
C PRO A 28 -1.36 -25.79 -18.67
N VAL A 29 -2.21 -24.99 -19.32
CA VAL A 29 -1.90 -23.60 -19.66
C VAL A 29 -1.55 -22.88 -18.36
N SER A 30 -0.26 -22.75 -18.08
CA SER A 30 0.24 -21.84 -17.07
C SER A 30 -0.13 -20.45 -17.56
N ASN A 31 -1.10 -19.80 -16.91
CA ASN A 31 -1.39 -18.39 -17.13
C ASN A 31 -0.09 -17.61 -16.93
N VAL A 32 0.61 -17.31 -18.02
CA VAL A 32 1.80 -16.48 -18.01
C VAL A 32 1.31 -15.11 -17.54
N TYR A 33 1.71 -14.72 -16.33
CA TYR A 33 1.37 -13.43 -15.78
C TYR A 33 2.04 -12.35 -16.64
N SER A 34 1.24 -11.62 -17.41
CA SER A 34 1.70 -10.55 -18.31
C SER A 34 1.65 -9.16 -17.66
N GLY A 35 1.44 -9.08 -16.34
CA GLY A 35 1.40 -7.82 -15.61
C GLY A 35 2.79 -7.30 -15.24
N PRO A 36 2.88 -6.04 -14.75
CA PRO A 36 4.14 -5.49 -14.26
C PRO A 36 4.63 -6.28 -13.04
N VAL A 37 5.91 -6.63 -13.03
CA VAL A 37 6.54 -7.27 -11.88
C VAL A 37 6.84 -6.20 -10.85
N GLU A 38 6.26 -6.32 -9.65
CA GLU A 38 6.45 -5.37 -8.56
C GLU A 38 7.50 -5.88 -7.58
N GLU A 39 8.39 -5.00 -7.17
CA GLU A 39 9.36 -5.30 -6.12
C GLU A 39 8.71 -5.13 -4.75
N ILE A 40 8.72 -6.20 -3.97
CA ILE A 40 8.09 -6.22 -2.64
C ILE A 40 9.14 -6.50 -1.60
N GLY A 41 9.06 -5.77 -0.48
CA GLY A 41 9.87 -6.07 0.69
C GLY A 41 9.39 -7.34 1.40
N GLY A 42 10.15 -7.77 2.40
CA GLY A 42 9.77 -8.93 3.20
C GLY A 42 10.97 -9.69 3.74
N ALA A 43 10.68 -10.84 4.35
CA ALA A 43 11.69 -11.86 4.58
C ALA A 43 12.21 -12.38 3.24
N GLU A 44 13.53 -12.54 3.11
CA GLU A 44 14.16 -13.13 1.92
C GLU A 44 13.90 -14.65 1.91
N PRO A 45 13.19 -15.19 0.91
CA PRO A 45 12.97 -16.62 0.80
C PRO A 45 14.28 -17.35 0.56
N ARG A 46 14.55 -18.32 1.43
CA ARG A 46 15.68 -19.25 1.29
C ARG A 46 15.19 -20.67 1.51
N TYR A 47 15.87 -21.63 0.91
CA TYR A 47 15.53 -23.02 1.12
C TYR A 47 15.77 -23.40 2.59
N GLU A 48 14.73 -23.91 3.23
CA GLU A 48 14.77 -24.43 4.59
C GLU A 48 13.99 -25.75 4.62
N PRO A 49 14.59 -26.86 5.07
CA PRO A 49 13.88 -28.12 5.18
C PRO A 49 12.76 -28.00 6.23
N TYR A 50 11.62 -28.64 5.98
CA TYR A 50 10.53 -28.66 6.94
C TYR A 50 10.93 -29.36 8.24
N ASN A 51 10.47 -28.81 9.36
CA ASN A 51 10.68 -29.40 10.67
C ASN A 51 9.79 -30.66 10.82
N PRO A 52 10.37 -31.87 10.93
CA PRO A 52 9.61 -33.11 10.99
C PRO A 52 8.66 -33.17 12.19
N GLY A 53 9.00 -32.51 13.30
CA GLY A 53 8.17 -32.44 14.50
C GLY A 53 6.86 -31.66 14.31
N THR A 54 6.76 -30.85 13.25
CA THR A 54 5.57 -30.02 12.98
C THR A 54 4.70 -30.53 11.84
N LEU A 55 5.11 -31.62 11.18
CA LEU A 55 4.42 -32.12 9.99
C LEU A 55 3.17 -32.94 10.31
N GLN A 56 2.95 -33.36 11.55
CA GLN A 56 1.81 -34.20 11.91
C GLN A 56 0.53 -33.38 12.09
N ASP A 57 -0.61 -33.98 11.73
CA ASP A 57 -1.93 -33.45 12.10
C ASP A 57 -2.02 -33.36 13.63
N TYR A 58 -2.68 -32.34 14.14
CA TYR A 58 -2.79 -32.11 15.58
C TYR A 58 -4.20 -31.65 15.98
N THR A 59 -4.55 -31.87 17.24
CA THR A 59 -5.85 -31.46 17.79
C THR A 59 -5.62 -30.46 18.91
N LEU A 60 -6.33 -29.32 18.84
CA LEU A 60 -6.31 -28.30 19.87
C LEU A 60 -7.74 -27.98 20.29
N LYS A 61 -8.05 -28.10 21.58
CA LYS A 61 -9.39 -27.82 22.15
C LYS A 61 -10.53 -28.51 21.38
N GLY A 62 -10.33 -29.77 20.97
CA GLY A 62 -11.32 -30.56 20.24
C GLY A 62 -11.42 -30.28 18.73
N LYS A 63 -10.67 -29.31 18.19
CA LYS A 63 -10.58 -29.06 16.75
C LYS A 63 -9.31 -29.66 16.17
N THR A 64 -9.47 -30.50 15.14
CA THR A 64 -8.35 -31.11 14.40
C THR A 64 -7.90 -30.20 13.26
N TYR A 65 -6.57 -30.01 13.16
CA TYR A 65 -5.91 -29.27 12.10
C TYR A 65 -5.09 -30.22 11.24
N LYS A 66 -5.37 -30.22 9.94
CA LYS A 66 -4.69 -31.07 8.96
C LYS A 66 -3.54 -30.33 8.32
N VAL A 67 -2.31 -30.80 8.53
CA VAL A 67 -1.13 -30.14 7.98
C VAL A 67 -1.05 -30.41 6.49
N ILE A 68 -0.92 -29.33 5.71
CA ILE A 68 -0.86 -29.37 4.24
C ILE A 68 0.47 -29.99 3.84
N LYS A 69 0.42 -31.12 3.14
CA LYS A 69 1.62 -31.83 2.65
C LYS A 69 2.15 -31.25 1.35
N ASN A 70 1.25 -30.78 0.47
CA ASN A 70 1.56 -30.28 -0.86
C ASN A 70 1.10 -28.82 -1.03
N PRO A 71 1.81 -27.83 -0.47
CA PRO A 71 1.39 -26.43 -0.46
C PRO A 71 1.69 -25.67 -1.76
N GLN A 72 2.21 -26.33 -2.81
CA GLN A 72 2.74 -25.67 -4.02
C GLN A 72 1.76 -24.69 -4.69
N ASN A 73 0.46 -24.99 -4.64
CA ASN A 73 -0.61 -24.15 -5.19
C ASN A 73 -1.47 -23.48 -4.11
N PHE A 74 -0.99 -23.43 -2.86
CA PHE A 74 -1.77 -22.90 -1.75
C PHE A 74 -1.96 -21.39 -1.87
N SER A 75 -3.23 -20.99 -1.87
CA SER A 75 -3.67 -19.60 -1.78
C SER A 75 -4.94 -19.57 -0.95
N GLU A 76 -4.94 -18.79 0.13
CA GLU A 76 -6.09 -18.67 1.03
C GLU A 76 -6.42 -17.19 1.26
N THR A 77 -7.70 -16.89 1.47
CA THR A 77 -8.16 -15.55 1.87
C THR A 77 -8.93 -15.65 3.17
N GLY A 78 -8.61 -14.79 4.12
CA GLY A 78 -9.19 -14.82 5.45
C GLY A 78 -8.79 -13.61 6.25
N LEU A 79 -8.98 -13.68 7.57
CA LEU A 79 -8.64 -12.58 8.47
C LEU A 79 -7.21 -12.76 8.98
N ALA A 80 -6.47 -11.66 9.03
CA ALA A 80 -5.20 -11.55 9.74
C ALA A 80 -5.39 -10.91 11.11
N THR A 81 -4.54 -11.29 12.05
CA THR A 81 -4.22 -10.48 13.23
C THR A 81 -2.70 -10.37 13.32
N TRP A 82 -2.21 -9.66 14.31
CA TRP A 82 -0.80 -9.65 14.65
C TRP A 82 -0.60 -9.91 16.15
N TYR A 83 0.56 -10.44 16.52
CA TYR A 83 0.93 -10.72 17.91
C TYR A 83 1.26 -9.44 18.67
N GLY A 84 0.66 -9.23 19.83
CA GLY A 84 1.07 -8.19 20.76
C GLY A 84 2.45 -8.45 21.37
N GLU A 85 3.02 -7.43 22.03
CA GLU A 85 4.36 -7.49 22.64
C GLU A 85 4.46 -8.59 23.72
N GLU A 86 3.35 -9.01 24.30
CA GLU A 86 3.23 -10.10 25.28
C GLU A 86 3.68 -11.47 24.75
N ALA A 87 3.76 -11.65 23.43
CA ALA A 87 4.26 -12.87 22.83
C ALA A 87 5.80 -12.95 22.83
N SER A 88 6.49 -11.82 23.07
CA SER A 88 7.96 -11.70 22.99
C SER A 88 8.64 -12.69 23.93
N GLY A 89 9.62 -13.44 23.40
CA GLY A 89 10.39 -14.42 24.18
C GLY A 89 9.74 -15.80 24.33
N ASN A 90 8.48 -15.98 23.91
CA ASN A 90 7.89 -17.31 23.79
C ASN A 90 8.58 -18.11 22.67
N ARG A 91 8.54 -19.45 22.77
CA ARG A 91 9.03 -20.32 21.70
C ARG A 91 7.94 -20.55 20.66
N THR A 92 8.31 -20.42 19.39
CA THR A 92 7.50 -20.83 18.25
C THR A 92 7.38 -22.35 18.18
N SER A 93 6.48 -22.84 17.32
CA SER A 93 6.25 -24.27 17.09
C SER A 93 7.46 -25.03 16.54
N ILE A 94 8.42 -24.34 15.91
CA ILE A 94 9.70 -24.94 15.51
C ILE A 94 10.82 -24.73 16.55
N GLY A 95 10.52 -24.11 17.70
CA GLY A 95 11.43 -23.96 18.84
C GLY A 95 12.25 -22.67 18.87
N GLU A 96 12.16 -21.83 17.85
CA GLU A 96 12.83 -20.51 17.81
C GLU A 96 12.18 -19.54 18.80
N MET A 97 12.97 -18.62 19.37
CA MET A 97 12.41 -17.50 20.15
C MET A 97 11.62 -16.56 19.24
N PHE A 98 10.42 -16.19 19.64
CA PHE A 98 9.61 -15.21 18.92
C PHE A 98 10.21 -13.81 19.08
N ASP A 99 10.47 -13.18 17.94
CA ASP A 99 10.90 -11.79 17.82
C ASP A 99 9.80 -10.97 17.14
N PRO A 100 9.19 -9.98 17.82
CA PRO A 100 8.16 -9.13 17.23
C PRO A 100 8.68 -8.23 16.10
N ASN A 101 9.99 -8.01 16.00
CA ASN A 101 10.62 -7.18 14.97
C ASN A 101 11.02 -7.95 13.71
N ALA A 102 11.04 -9.29 13.78
CA ALA A 102 11.28 -10.13 12.62
C ALA A 102 10.08 -10.13 11.67
N LEU A 103 10.29 -10.48 10.39
CA LEU A 103 9.22 -10.59 9.39
C LEU A 103 8.65 -12.01 9.35
N THR A 104 8.07 -12.42 10.47
CA THR A 104 7.55 -13.77 10.69
C THR A 104 6.02 -13.80 10.85
N ALA A 105 5.45 -14.99 10.76
CA ALA A 105 4.03 -15.26 10.94
C ALA A 105 3.77 -16.68 11.48
N ALA A 106 2.53 -16.89 11.95
CA ALA A 106 1.99 -18.20 12.26
C ALA A 106 0.86 -18.58 11.29
N HIS A 107 0.80 -19.86 10.94
CA HIS A 107 -0.30 -20.43 10.15
C HIS A 107 -0.74 -21.79 10.75
N PRO A 108 -2.05 -22.10 10.79
CA PRO A 108 -2.52 -23.30 11.46
C PRO A 108 -2.08 -24.60 10.76
N THR A 109 -1.95 -24.59 9.44
CA THR A 109 -1.83 -25.83 8.63
C THR A 109 -0.69 -25.83 7.61
N LEU A 110 0.03 -24.73 7.39
CA LEU A 110 1.14 -24.73 6.43
C LEU A 110 2.31 -25.54 7.00
N PRO A 111 3.12 -26.22 6.19
CA PRO A 111 4.36 -26.82 6.69
C PRO A 111 5.30 -25.73 7.21
N LEU A 112 6.06 -26.03 8.27
CA LEU A 112 6.96 -25.09 8.91
C LEU A 112 8.42 -25.54 8.74
N PRO A 113 9.36 -24.61 8.49
CA PRO A 113 9.10 -23.23 8.07
C PRO A 113 8.53 -23.17 6.65
N SER A 114 7.88 -22.07 6.29
CA SER A 114 7.50 -21.77 4.90
C SER A 114 7.55 -20.27 4.63
N TYR A 115 7.46 -19.87 3.36
CA TYR A 115 7.38 -18.48 2.95
C TYR A 115 6.04 -18.21 2.29
N VAL A 116 5.44 -17.06 2.59
CA VAL A 116 4.19 -16.62 1.99
C VAL A 116 4.24 -15.14 1.63
N ARG A 117 3.62 -14.78 0.52
CA ARG A 117 3.27 -13.39 0.22
C ARG A 117 1.92 -13.10 0.84
N VAL A 118 1.88 -12.15 1.75
CA VAL A 118 0.64 -11.66 2.36
C VAL A 118 0.25 -10.37 1.67
N THR A 119 -0.98 -10.29 1.18
CA THR A 119 -1.55 -9.10 0.58
C THR A 119 -2.69 -8.61 1.44
N ASN A 120 -2.59 -7.37 1.93
CA ASN A 120 -3.69 -6.68 2.57
C ASN A 120 -4.69 -6.22 1.50
N LEU A 121 -5.90 -6.77 1.53
CA LEU A 121 -6.89 -6.55 0.50
C LEU A 121 -7.57 -5.18 0.58
N SER A 122 -7.42 -4.45 1.69
CA SER A 122 -8.02 -3.13 1.84
C SER A 122 -7.16 -2.00 1.27
N ASN A 123 -5.83 -2.18 1.23
CA ASN A 123 -4.88 -1.14 0.80
C ASN A 123 -3.88 -1.60 -0.27
N GLY A 124 -3.91 -2.87 -0.68
CA GLY A 124 -3.04 -3.43 -1.72
C GLY A 124 -1.59 -3.66 -1.29
N ARG A 125 -1.21 -3.32 -0.04
CA ARG A 125 0.14 -3.53 0.48
C ARG A 125 0.41 -5.03 0.56
N ARG A 126 1.61 -5.42 0.14
CA ARG A 126 2.04 -6.81 0.11
C ARG A 126 3.44 -6.96 0.68
N LEU A 127 3.69 -8.07 1.36
CA LEU A 127 4.93 -8.35 2.06
C LEU A 127 5.19 -9.85 2.08
N VAL A 128 6.45 -10.26 1.89
CA VAL A 128 6.85 -11.65 2.15
C VAL A 128 7.14 -11.83 3.63
N VAL A 129 6.63 -12.92 4.22
CA VAL A 129 6.92 -13.31 5.61
C VAL A 129 7.31 -14.79 5.68
N ARG A 130 8.13 -15.12 6.69
CA ARG A 130 8.47 -16.50 7.04
C ARG A 130 7.48 -17.04 8.05
N VAL A 131 6.78 -18.10 7.73
CA VAL A 131 5.89 -18.81 8.64
C VAL A 131 6.71 -19.81 9.45
N ASN A 132 6.83 -19.59 10.75
CA ASN A 132 7.60 -20.45 11.67
C ASN A 132 6.78 -20.94 12.87
N ASP A 133 5.51 -20.56 12.98
CA ASP A 133 4.67 -20.90 14.12
C ASP A 133 3.26 -21.39 13.72
N ARG A 134 2.53 -21.93 14.69
CA ARG A 134 1.17 -22.48 14.56
C ARG A 134 0.14 -21.51 15.16
N GLY A 135 -1.03 -21.48 14.54
CA GLY A 135 -2.11 -20.54 14.86
C GLY A 135 -2.37 -19.59 13.69
N PRO A 136 -3.35 -18.68 13.78
CA PRO A 136 -4.31 -18.51 14.86
C PRO A 136 -5.30 -19.67 14.98
N TYR A 137 -5.92 -19.77 16.15
CA TYR A 137 -6.97 -20.76 16.42
C TYR A 137 -8.37 -20.14 16.54
N THR A 138 -8.47 -18.82 16.38
CA THR A 138 -9.75 -18.11 16.32
C THR A 138 -10.44 -18.37 14.98
N PRO A 139 -11.73 -18.75 14.95
CA PRO A 139 -12.46 -18.97 13.70
C PRO A 139 -12.38 -17.77 12.74
N GLY A 140 -12.15 -18.04 11.45
CA GLY A 140 -12.05 -17.03 10.39
C GLY A 140 -10.69 -16.34 10.27
N ARG A 141 -9.82 -16.44 11.29
CA ARG A 141 -8.43 -15.98 11.19
C ARG A 141 -7.56 -17.07 10.60
N ILE A 142 -6.71 -16.69 9.65
CA ILE A 142 -5.87 -17.62 8.88
C ILE A 142 -4.38 -17.40 9.12
N ILE A 143 -3.99 -16.21 9.59
CA ILE A 143 -2.59 -15.85 9.78
C ILE A 143 -2.42 -14.86 10.94
N ASP A 144 -1.41 -15.10 11.77
CA ASP A 144 -0.97 -14.19 12.83
C ASP A 144 0.39 -13.65 12.46
N LEU A 145 0.48 -12.35 12.22
CA LEU A 145 1.70 -11.68 11.82
C LEU A 145 2.50 -11.21 13.04
N SER A 146 3.83 -11.16 12.91
CA SER A 146 4.67 -10.36 13.80
C SER A 146 4.26 -8.88 13.78
N LYS A 147 4.61 -8.14 14.84
CA LYS A 147 4.35 -6.69 14.92
C LYS A 147 4.96 -5.95 13.71
N ALA A 148 6.23 -6.22 13.39
CA ALA A 148 6.90 -5.58 12.26
C ALA A 148 6.23 -5.89 10.91
N ALA A 149 5.78 -7.13 10.67
CA ALA A 149 5.03 -7.46 9.46
C ALA A 149 3.66 -6.78 9.44
N GLY A 150 2.96 -6.72 10.57
CA GLY A 150 1.68 -6.04 10.73
C GLY A 150 1.76 -4.55 10.40
N ASP A 151 2.74 -3.86 10.97
CA ASP A 151 3.02 -2.44 10.75
C ASP A 151 3.34 -2.16 9.26
N ARG A 152 4.19 -3.00 8.65
CA ARG A 152 4.55 -2.89 7.22
C ARG A 152 3.43 -3.24 6.26
N LEU A 153 2.41 -3.99 6.69
CA LEU A 153 1.20 -4.23 5.90
C LEU A 153 0.06 -3.25 6.23
N ASN A 154 0.24 -2.42 7.26
CA ASN A 154 -0.80 -1.53 7.83
C ASN A 154 -2.11 -2.30 8.03
N ILE A 155 -2.02 -3.39 8.79
CA ILE A 155 -3.18 -4.20 9.15
C ILE A 155 -3.65 -3.84 10.57
N SER A 156 -4.97 -3.83 10.75
CA SER A 156 -5.62 -3.88 12.06
C SER A 156 -5.99 -5.33 12.40
N ASN A 157 -6.44 -5.55 13.64
CA ASN A 157 -7.06 -6.82 14.02
C ASN A 157 -8.26 -7.12 13.10
N ASN A 158 -8.29 -8.34 12.55
CA ASN A 158 -9.29 -8.80 11.58
C ASN A 158 -9.21 -8.13 10.20
N THR A 159 -8.04 -7.71 9.76
CA THR A 159 -7.88 -7.24 8.37
C THR A 159 -8.01 -8.40 7.40
N LYS A 160 -8.78 -8.23 6.32
CA LYS A 160 -8.89 -9.25 5.29
C LYS A 160 -7.61 -9.29 4.45
N VAL A 161 -6.97 -10.45 4.41
CA VAL A 161 -5.73 -10.66 3.67
C VAL A 161 -5.85 -11.86 2.74
N LYS A 162 -5.01 -11.87 1.70
CA LYS A 162 -4.72 -13.04 0.89
C LYS A 162 -3.32 -13.54 1.22
N VAL A 163 -3.19 -14.84 1.44
CA VAL A 163 -1.93 -15.54 1.73
C VAL A 163 -1.63 -16.43 0.54
N ASP A 164 -0.57 -16.13 -0.20
CA ASP A 164 -0.09 -16.91 -1.34
C ASP A 164 1.23 -17.60 -0.99
N PHE A 165 1.29 -18.92 -1.13
CA PHE A 165 2.50 -19.69 -0.83
C PHE A 165 3.65 -19.40 -1.80
N ILE A 166 4.88 -19.39 -1.26
CA ILE A 166 6.13 -19.31 -2.02
C ILE A 166 6.91 -20.59 -1.73
N ASN A 167 7.08 -21.40 -2.78
CA ASN A 167 7.98 -22.54 -2.74
C ASN A 167 9.40 -22.06 -3.02
N VAL A 168 10.34 -22.49 -2.20
CA VAL A 168 11.77 -22.26 -2.41
C VAL A 168 12.40 -23.62 -2.65
N ALA A 169 12.96 -23.84 -3.84
CA ALA A 169 13.68 -25.06 -4.16
C ALA A 169 15.11 -25.03 -3.60
N PRO A 170 15.79 -26.19 -3.43
CA PRO A 170 17.16 -26.26 -2.91
C PRO A 170 18.20 -25.45 -3.71
N ASP A 171 17.95 -25.24 -4.99
CA ASP A 171 18.76 -24.42 -5.90
C ASP A 171 18.44 -22.90 -5.79
N GLY A 172 17.52 -22.52 -4.90
CA GLY A 172 17.07 -21.15 -4.69
C GLY A 172 16.00 -20.67 -5.68
N MET A 173 15.52 -21.52 -6.60
CA MET A 173 14.42 -21.15 -7.48
C MET A 173 13.12 -20.94 -6.68
N LEU A 174 12.44 -19.82 -6.95
CA LEU A 174 11.16 -19.49 -6.35
C LEU A 174 10.02 -19.88 -7.28
N SER A 175 9.00 -20.52 -6.75
CA SER A 175 7.77 -20.86 -7.49
C SER A 175 6.52 -20.76 -6.60
N GLY A 176 5.35 -20.98 -7.19
CA GLY A 176 4.06 -20.90 -6.48
C GLY A 176 3.38 -19.53 -6.58
N PRO A 177 2.13 -19.41 -6.09
CA PRO A 177 1.28 -18.24 -6.32
C PRO A 177 1.85 -16.93 -5.75
N GLY A 178 2.69 -16.99 -4.72
CA GLY A 178 3.28 -15.80 -4.09
C GLY A 178 4.37 -15.13 -4.95
N THR A 179 4.91 -15.85 -5.94
CA THR A 179 5.94 -15.35 -6.86
C THR A 179 5.36 -14.62 -8.08
N ILE A 180 4.07 -14.83 -8.37
CA ILE A 180 3.41 -14.29 -9.56
C ILE A 180 3.36 -12.77 -9.48
N GLY A 181 4.04 -12.07 -10.40
CA GLY A 181 4.10 -10.62 -10.42
C GLY A 181 4.92 -10.00 -9.30
N THR A 182 5.79 -10.79 -8.66
CA THR A 182 6.62 -10.36 -7.54
C THR A 182 8.11 -10.55 -7.84
N ARG A 183 8.91 -9.52 -7.56
CA ARG A 183 10.34 -9.69 -7.24
C ARG A 183 10.51 -9.42 -5.75
N VAL A 184 11.13 -10.34 -5.02
CA VAL A 184 11.46 -10.08 -3.62
C VAL A 184 12.72 -9.24 -3.59
N ALA A 185 12.62 -8.03 -3.04
CA ALA A 185 13.77 -7.16 -2.84
C ALA A 185 14.79 -7.89 -1.97
N LYS A 186 15.96 -8.23 -2.52
CA LYS A 186 17.10 -8.58 -1.66
C LYS A 186 17.45 -7.32 -0.90
N GLN A 187 17.43 -7.38 0.43
CA GLN A 187 17.77 -6.23 1.26
C GLN A 187 19.26 -5.90 1.11
N SER A 188 19.66 -5.30 -0.01
CA SER A 188 20.98 -4.73 -0.20
C SER A 188 21.06 -3.41 0.56
N PHE A 189 21.18 -3.52 1.89
CA PHE A 189 21.50 -2.39 2.77
C PHE A 189 22.99 -2.01 2.71
N SER A 190 23.74 -2.47 1.72
CA SER A 190 25.05 -1.90 1.46
C SER A 190 24.85 -0.46 0.98
N LEU A 191 24.88 0.47 1.94
CA LEU A 191 25.26 1.85 1.68
C LEU A 191 26.49 1.79 0.76
N PRO A 192 26.54 2.58 -0.33
CA PRO A 192 27.75 2.67 -1.13
C PRO A 192 28.93 2.97 -0.21
N ASP A 193 30.10 2.40 -0.51
CA ASP A 193 31.32 2.66 0.25
C ASP A 193 31.46 4.17 0.47
N ARG A 194 31.80 4.57 1.71
CA ARG A 194 31.98 5.98 2.03
C ARG A 194 32.98 6.57 1.04
N PRO A 195 32.64 7.64 0.30
CA PRO A 195 33.58 8.23 -0.65
C PRO A 195 34.88 8.58 0.08
N SER A 196 36.02 8.10 -0.45
CA SER A 196 37.32 8.47 0.08
C SER A 196 37.53 9.96 -0.23
N LEU A 197 37.57 10.76 0.84
CA LEU A 197 38.05 12.13 0.76
C LEU A 197 39.56 12.05 0.92
N GLY A 198 40.29 12.09 -0.19
CA GLY A 198 41.74 12.21 -0.16
C GLY A 198 42.11 13.55 0.47
N ALA A 199 43.06 13.55 1.40
CA ALA A 199 43.71 14.75 1.88
C ALA A 199 44.93 15.03 1.00
N SER A 200 44.92 16.14 0.25
CA SER A 200 46.17 16.67 -0.30
C SER A 200 47.06 17.15 0.86
N GLU A 201 48.38 17.21 0.67
CA GLU A 201 49.37 17.67 1.67
C GLU A 201 49.07 19.06 2.28
N LEU A 202 48.13 19.82 1.69
CA LEU A 202 47.69 21.14 2.15
C LEU A 202 46.28 21.16 2.78
N GLY A 203 45.70 20.01 3.15
CA GLY A 203 44.50 19.94 3.99
C GLY A 203 43.15 20.18 3.32
N THR A 204 43.10 20.36 2.00
CA THR A 204 41.83 20.50 1.26
C THR A 204 41.28 19.13 0.84
N PRO A 205 40.03 18.76 1.18
CA PRO A 205 39.44 17.51 0.72
C PRO A 205 39.12 17.58 -0.78
N MET A 206 39.59 16.61 -1.57
CA MET A 206 39.16 16.39 -2.96
C MET A 206 38.52 15.01 -3.11
N MET A 207 37.53 14.88 -4.02
CA MET A 207 36.96 13.58 -4.38
C MET A 207 38.00 12.75 -5.15
N GLU A 208 38.31 11.56 -4.66
CA GLU A 208 39.23 10.64 -5.33
C GLU A 208 38.48 9.89 -6.43
N ASN A 209 38.82 10.17 -7.69
CA ASN A 209 38.18 9.56 -8.85
C ASN A 209 38.89 8.24 -9.18
N THR A 210 38.63 7.18 -8.43
CA THR A 210 39.15 5.85 -8.77
C THR A 210 38.34 5.26 -9.91
N ASN A 211 39.01 5.06 -11.04
CA ASN A 211 38.48 4.45 -12.25
C ASN A 211 38.28 2.93 -12.03
N THR A 212 37.08 2.49 -11.67
CA THR A 212 36.66 1.07 -11.65
C THR A 212 35.75 0.76 -12.84
N PRO A 213 35.87 -0.42 -13.50
CA PRO A 213 35.02 -0.78 -14.62
C PRO A 213 33.56 -0.87 -14.20
N ALA A 214 32.73 -0.05 -14.83
CA ALA A 214 31.30 0.06 -14.59
C ALA A 214 30.57 -1.26 -14.90
N VAL A 215 30.07 -1.94 -13.87
CA VAL A 215 28.86 -2.75 -14.02
C VAL A 215 27.70 -1.77 -14.04
N ALA A 216 27.02 -1.68 -15.19
CA ALA A 216 25.98 -0.72 -15.49
C ALA A 216 24.83 -0.76 -14.46
N THR A 217 24.93 0.08 -13.44
CA THR A 217 23.78 0.62 -12.72
C THR A 217 23.44 1.92 -13.42
N LEU A 218 22.26 1.99 -14.06
CA LEU A 218 21.77 3.25 -14.63
C LEU A 218 21.29 4.12 -13.46
N PRO A 219 21.97 5.24 -13.14
CA PRO A 219 21.41 6.21 -12.21
C PRO A 219 20.18 6.86 -12.83
N ILE A 220 19.17 7.13 -12.02
CA ILE A 220 18.02 7.93 -12.42
C ILE A 220 18.54 9.38 -12.54
N SER A 221 18.61 9.90 -13.77
CA SER A 221 19.11 11.24 -14.05
C SER A 221 18.15 12.32 -13.52
N ASN A 222 18.55 13.06 -12.49
CA ASN A 222 17.84 14.26 -12.00
C ASN A 222 18.15 15.53 -12.83
N SER A 223 18.62 15.38 -14.08
CA SER A 223 19.10 16.47 -14.94
C SER A 223 18.02 17.42 -15.47
N ALA A 224 16.79 17.38 -14.94
CA ALA A 224 15.69 18.26 -15.37
C ALA A 224 15.35 19.38 -14.38
N LEU A 225 16.10 19.55 -13.28
CA LEU A 225 16.01 20.76 -12.45
C LEU A 225 17.29 21.59 -12.60
N SER A 226 17.28 22.52 -13.54
CA SER A 226 18.17 23.66 -13.54
C SER A 226 17.31 24.91 -13.59
N ALA A 227 17.27 25.64 -12.47
CA ALA A 227 16.82 27.02 -12.44
C ALA A 227 17.88 27.89 -13.13
N PRO A 228 17.52 28.81 -14.05
CA PRO A 228 18.47 29.75 -14.58
C PRO A 228 18.59 30.93 -13.62
N THR A 229 19.81 31.22 -13.18
CA THR A 229 20.22 32.56 -12.73
C THR A 229 21.26 33.04 -13.74
N ASP A 230 20.94 34.18 -14.35
CA ASP A 230 21.69 34.87 -15.40
C ASP A 230 23.04 35.40 -14.90
N ASP A 231 24.06 35.41 -15.78
CA ASP A 231 24.96 36.55 -15.90
C ASP A 231 25.68 36.59 -17.26
N ALA A 232 25.84 37.83 -17.77
CA ALA A 232 26.63 38.31 -18.91
C ALA A 232 25.98 38.39 -20.33
N MET A 233 25.26 39.51 -20.57
CA MET A 233 25.00 40.12 -21.90
C MET A 233 26.10 41.15 -22.28
N PRO A 234 26.14 41.66 -23.53
CA PRO A 234 25.58 43.01 -23.71
C PRO A 234 24.89 43.34 -25.06
N GLN A 235 23.83 44.16 -24.93
CA GLN A 235 23.37 45.29 -25.77
C GLN A 235 22.74 44.98 -27.15
N SER A 236 21.56 45.47 -27.53
CA SER A 236 20.86 46.75 -27.32
C SER A 236 19.36 46.53 -27.66
N SER A 237 18.34 47.23 -27.15
CA SER A 237 18.19 48.66 -26.91
C SER A 237 17.09 48.99 -25.88
N THR A 238 17.37 50.02 -25.06
CA THR A 238 16.46 51.00 -24.42
C THR A 238 15.39 50.49 -23.44
N SER A 239 15.69 50.47 -22.13
CA SER A 239 15.53 51.57 -21.14
C SER A 239 14.12 51.70 -20.56
N THR A 240 13.84 51.11 -19.39
CA THR A 240 13.86 51.72 -18.02
C THR A 240 12.88 52.89 -17.86
N ARG A 241 11.91 52.92 -16.94
CA ARG A 241 11.90 52.78 -15.45
C ARG A 241 10.40 52.96 -15.07
N SER A 242 9.80 52.57 -13.94
CA SER A 242 10.20 52.51 -12.53
C SER A 242 8.99 52.03 -11.71
N GLY A 243 9.24 51.28 -10.64
CA GLY A 243 8.61 51.50 -9.32
C GLY A 243 7.11 51.29 -9.12
N GLY A 244 6.78 50.21 -8.40
CA GLY A 244 5.81 50.24 -7.29
C GLY A 244 4.30 50.15 -7.60
N PHE A 245 3.63 49.40 -6.71
CA PHE A 245 2.20 49.49 -6.34
C PHE A 245 1.19 48.55 -7.02
N LEU A 246 0.48 47.81 -6.15
CA LEU A 246 -0.85 47.16 -6.21
C LEU A 246 -1.45 46.66 -7.55
N GLY A 247 -2.08 45.48 -7.50
CA GLY A 247 -3.22 45.19 -8.41
C GLY A 247 -3.55 43.72 -8.61
N ALA A 248 -4.77 43.33 -8.21
CA ALA A 248 -5.41 42.02 -8.44
C ALA A 248 -5.51 41.64 -9.93
N PRO A 249 -5.74 40.35 -10.28
CA PRO A 249 -6.19 40.00 -11.62
C PRO A 249 -7.68 40.32 -11.79
N SER A 250 -7.95 41.27 -12.67
CA SER A 250 -9.29 41.63 -13.16
C SER A 250 -9.72 40.71 -14.31
N ALA A 251 -11.03 40.67 -14.51
CA ALA A 251 -11.76 39.78 -15.41
C ALA A 251 -11.61 40.09 -16.91
N LEU A 252 -11.96 39.08 -17.72
CA LEU A 252 -12.03 39.09 -19.19
C LEU A 252 -13.15 40.03 -19.72
N PRO A 253 -12.99 40.62 -20.92
CA PRO A 253 -13.80 41.75 -21.39
C PRO A 253 -15.12 41.36 -22.08
N ALA A 254 -16.08 42.28 -22.01
CA ALA A 254 -17.37 42.25 -22.69
C ALA A 254 -17.28 42.81 -24.13
N GLY A 255 -18.04 42.21 -25.05
CA GLY A 255 -18.25 42.71 -26.40
C GLY A 255 -19.75 42.91 -26.71
N VAL A 256 -20.10 44.18 -26.92
CA VAL A 256 -21.07 44.75 -27.89
C VAL A 256 -22.59 44.59 -27.68
N LEU A 257 -23.24 45.77 -27.78
CA LEU A 257 -24.67 46.12 -27.67
C LEU A 257 -25.49 45.77 -28.91
N GLU A 258 -26.78 45.46 -28.72
CA GLU A 258 -27.85 45.91 -29.62
C GLU A 258 -29.19 46.15 -28.86
N THR A 259 -29.96 47.09 -29.39
CA THR A 259 -31.00 47.93 -28.78
C THR A 259 -32.46 47.43 -28.95
N THR A 260 -33.30 47.53 -27.88
CA THR A 260 -34.78 47.84 -27.75
C THR A 260 -35.86 47.27 -28.72
N PRO A 261 -37.19 47.25 -28.42
CA PRO A 261 -37.96 47.34 -27.15
C PRO A 261 -39.15 46.33 -26.98
N SER A 262 -39.82 46.39 -25.79
CA SER A 262 -41.16 45.95 -25.30
C SER A 262 -42.31 45.68 -26.32
N PRO A 263 -43.43 44.95 -26.00
CA PRO A 263 -44.31 45.20 -24.83
C PRO A 263 -45.11 44.03 -24.16
N ALA A 264 -45.58 44.30 -22.92
CA ALA A 264 -46.84 43.89 -22.22
C ALA A 264 -47.15 42.38 -22.01
N ALA A 265 -47.78 41.86 -20.96
CA ALA A 265 -48.38 42.25 -19.66
C ALA A 265 -48.51 40.91 -18.86
N THR A 266 -48.50 40.79 -17.53
CA THR A 266 -49.60 41.03 -16.56
C THR A 266 -49.12 40.51 -15.17
N PRO A 267 -49.54 41.09 -14.01
CA PRO A 267 -48.98 40.79 -12.69
C PRO A 267 -49.92 39.97 -11.77
N ALA A 268 -49.37 39.39 -10.69
CA ALA A 268 -49.96 39.15 -9.34
C ALA A 268 -49.23 37.95 -8.71
N ALA A 269 -48.43 38.07 -7.64
CA ALA A 269 -48.76 38.20 -6.21
C ALA A 269 -47.65 37.36 -5.48
N ALA A 270 -47.13 37.60 -4.29
CA ALA A 270 -47.47 38.49 -3.20
C ALA A 270 -46.27 38.57 -2.22
N LEU A 271 -46.27 39.65 -1.43
CA LEU A 271 -45.79 39.77 -0.04
C LEU A 271 -44.35 40.23 0.28
N SER A 272 -44.34 41.46 0.83
CA SER A 272 -43.36 42.17 1.65
C SER A 272 -42.68 41.36 2.75
N SER A 273 -41.42 41.69 3.04
CA SER A 273 -41.05 42.51 4.23
C SER A 273 -39.55 42.83 4.24
N ALA A 274 -39.24 44.06 4.63
CA ALA A 274 -37.90 44.61 4.82
C ALA A 274 -37.44 44.47 6.30
N PRO A 275 -36.34 45.11 6.73
CA PRO A 275 -35.09 44.48 7.15
C PRO A 275 -34.96 44.38 8.69
N ALA A 276 -34.22 43.38 9.18
CA ALA A 276 -33.78 43.34 10.57
C ALA A 276 -32.29 43.03 10.65
N THR A 277 -31.54 44.02 11.15
CA THR A 277 -30.22 43.87 11.76
C THR A 277 -30.23 42.77 12.81
N ALA A 278 -29.36 41.78 12.66
CA ALA A 278 -28.96 40.88 13.73
C ALA A 278 -27.48 40.52 13.55
N ASP A 279 -26.68 40.88 14.55
CA ASP A 279 -25.42 40.24 14.86
C ASP A 279 -25.52 38.73 14.65
N SER A 280 -24.74 38.20 13.72
CA SER A 280 -24.62 36.75 13.53
C SER A 280 -23.26 36.31 14.04
N THR A 281 -23.27 35.87 15.30
CA THR A 281 -22.36 34.85 15.82
C THR A 281 -22.49 33.64 14.91
N ALA A 282 -21.71 33.62 13.83
CA ALA A 282 -21.87 32.67 12.74
C ALA A 282 -21.35 31.30 13.16
N SER A 283 -22.29 30.43 13.53
CA SER A 283 -22.14 29.00 13.75
C SER A 283 -21.43 28.36 12.55
N GLY A 284 -20.12 28.15 12.63
CA GLY A 284 -19.40 27.47 11.56
C GLY A 284 -19.89 26.04 11.42
N ARG A 285 -20.34 25.70 10.22
CA ARG A 285 -21.01 24.43 9.88
C ARG A 285 -20.04 23.27 9.61
N TYR A 286 -18.74 23.52 9.51
CA TYR A 286 -17.72 22.53 9.21
C TYR A 286 -16.68 22.47 10.32
N VAL A 287 -16.27 21.27 10.72
CA VAL A 287 -15.16 21.02 11.65
C VAL A 287 -14.23 19.98 11.07
N VAL A 288 -12.95 20.07 11.37
CA VAL A 288 -11.91 19.13 10.92
C VAL A 288 -11.58 18.19 12.08
N GLN A 289 -11.98 16.94 11.98
CA GLN A 289 -11.68 15.91 12.97
C GLN A 289 -10.29 15.33 12.71
N VAL A 290 -9.39 15.47 13.69
CA VAL A 290 -7.98 15.04 13.58
C VAL A 290 -7.72 13.67 14.17
N GLY A 291 -8.60 13.17 15.04
CA GLY A 291 -8.49 11.84 15.62
C GLY A 291 -9.46 11.59 16.76
N ALA A 292 -9.44 10.36 17.27
CA ALA A 292 -10.21 9.95 18.44
C ALA A 292 -9.35 9.09 19.36
N LEU A 293 -9.26 9.45 20.65
CA LEU A 293 -8.52 8.70 21.66
C LEU A 293 -9.46 8.15 22.73
N SER A 294 -9.10 7.03 23.35
CA SER A 294 -9.84 6.48 24.49
C SER A 294 -9.60 7.22 25.81
N ASP A 295 -8.63 8.13 25.85
CA ASP A 295 -8.15 8.80 27.05
C ASP A 295 -8.39 10.31 26.96
N GLN A 296 -9.12 10.84 27.95
CA GLN A 296 -9.51 12.24 28.00
C GLN A 296 -8.32 13.19 28.14
N GLN A 297 -7.35 12.85 29.00
CA GLN A 297 -6.22 13.72 29.30
C GLN A 297 -5.31 13.82 28.08
N ARG A 298 -5.00 12.66 27.47
CA ARG A 298 -4.20 12.63 26.23
C ARG A 298 -4.90 13.34 25.08
N ALA A 299 -6.23 13.25 24.99
CA ALA A 299 -6.97 14.00 23.97
C ALA A 299 -6.88 15.52 24.17
N GLN A 300 -6.94 15.99 25.43
CA GLN A 300 -6.81 17.40 25.77
C GLN A 300 -5.40 17.95 25.53
N ASP A 301 -4.36 17.19 25.91
CA ASP A 301 -2.96 17.57 25.67
C ASP A 301 -2.64 17.59 24.18
N TRP A 302 -3.20 16.66 23.41
CA TRP A 302 -3.03 16.66 21.96
C TRP A 302 -3.74 17.85 21.30
N LEU A 303 -4.95 18.20 21.73
CA LEU A 303 -5.61 19.42 21.28
C LEU A 303 -4.77 20.67 21.63
N ARG A 304 -4.13 20.71 22.80
CA ARG A 304 -3.23 21.80 23.21
C ARG A 304 -2.03 21.95 22.26
N SER A 305 -1.43 20.85 21.85
CA SER A 305 -0.32 20.88 20.88
C SER A 305 -0.77 21.37 19.49
N LEU A 306 -1.99 21.01 19.07
CA LEU A 306 -2.53 21.38 17.76
C LEU A 306 -2.94 22.86 17.70
N ARG A 307 -3.56 23.40 18.75
CA ARG A 307 -3.90 24.83 18.81
C ARG A 307 -2.64 25.72 18.80
N GLU A 308 -1.56 25.29 19.45
CA GLU A 308 -0.32 26.07 19.55
C GLU A 308 0.43 26.07 18.20
N ARG A 309 0.46 24.92 17.52
CA ARG A 309 1.16 24.76 16.26
C ARG A 309 0.40 25.36 15.07
N PHE A 310 -0.91 25.15 15.01
CA PHE A 310 -1.73 25.55 13.87
C PHE A 310 -2.54 26.84 14.09
N GLN A 311 -2.49 27.41 15.31
CA GLN A 311 -3.21 28.63 15.70
C GLN A 311 -4.72 28.59 15.39
N VAL A 312 -5.33 27.41 15.56
CA VAL A 312 -6.76 27.17 15.31
C VAL A 312 -7.48 26.78 16.58
N THR A 313 -8.71 27.28 16.73
CA THR A 313 -9.63 26.88 17.79
C THR A 313 -10.10 25.45 17.56
N GLY A 314 -10.22 24.67 18.63
CA GLY A 314 -10.76 23.31 18.55
C GLY A 314 -11.35 22.86 19.87
N ASN A 315 -12.12 21.78 19.82
CA ASN A 315 -12.84 21.22 20.95
C ASN A 315 -12.67 19.69 20.97
N VAL A 316 -12.75 19.11 22.17
CA VAL A 316 -12.79 17.66 22.35
C VAL A 316 -14.21 17.25 22.69
N THR A 317 -14.80 16.38 21.87
CA THR A 317 -16.16 15.88 22.06
C THR A 317 -16.12 14.41 22.44
N ALA A 318 -16.74 14.06 23.57
CA ALA A 318 -16.86 12.66 24.02
C ALA A 318 -18.05 11.98 23.33
N SER A 319 -17.82 10.84 22.68
CA SER A 319 -18.86 10.05 22.02
C SER A 319 -18.54 8.55 22.13
N GLY A 320 -19.35 7.82 22.89
CA GLY A 320 -19.26 6.35 22.98
C GLY A 320 -17.97 5.82 23.60
N GLY A 321 -17.40 6.51 24.60
CA GLY A 321 -16.15 6.13 25.26
C GLY A 321 -14.88 6.54 24.51
N LEU A 322 -15.01 7.28 23.40
CA LEU A 322 -13.91 7.85 22.63
C LEU A 322 -14.00 9.39 22.64
N TYR A 323 -12.88 10.05 22.82
CA TYR A 323 -12.70 11.50 22.81
C TYR A 323 -12.22 11.94 21.43
N ARG A 324 -13.12 12.54 20.65
CA ARG A 324 -12.86 13.03 19.30
C ARG A 324 -12.34 14.45 19.36
N ILE A 325 -11.26 14.73 18.66
CA ILE A 325 -10.67 16.07 18.63
C ILE A 325 -11.05 16.71 17.31
N GLN A 326 -11.69 17.87 17.41
CA GLN A 326 -12.25 18.61 16.28
C GLN A 326 -11.68 20.03 16.28
N LEU A 327 -11.17 20.47 15.15
CA LEU A 327 -10.68 21.83 14.92
C LEU A 327 -11.75 22.61 14.14
N GLY A 328 -11.97 23.86 14.49
CA GLY A 328 -13.09 24.68 14.01
C GLY A 328 -14.02 25.13 15.14
N PRO A 329 -15.03 25.95 14.83
CA PRO A 329 -15.87 25.80 13.65
C PRO A 329 -15.50 26.71 12.44
N PHE A 330 -15.54 26.14 11.23
CA PHE A 330 -15.29 26.85 9.96
C PHE A 330 -16.61 27.12 9.22
N GLN A 331 -16.73 28.30 8.62
CA GLN A 331 -17.90 28.68 7.83
C GLN A 331 -17.92 28.00 6.46
N ASN A 332 -16.76 27.92 5.82
CA ASN A 332 -16.60 27.39 4.46
C ASN A 332 -15.84 26.06 4.46
N ARG A 333 -16.28 25.12 3.61
CA ARG A 333 -15.58 23.83 3.41
C ARG A 333 -14.15 24.02 2.90
N GLN A 334 -13.90 25.09 2.12
CA GLN A 334 -12.57 25.42 1.59
C GLN A 334 -11.56 25.72 2.72
N GLN A 335 -11.95 26.47 3.74
CA GLN A 335 -11.08 26.76 4.91
C GLN A 335 -10.77 25.48 5.69
N ALA A 336 -11.75 24.60 5.86
CA ALA A 336 -11.56 23.30 6.50
C ALA A 336 -10.62 22.39 5.67
N ALA A 337 -10.70 22.44 4.33
CA ALA A 337 -9.83 21.67 3.44
C ALA A 337 -8.38 22.18 3.43
N GLU A 338 -8.19 23.49 3.51
CA GLU A 338 -6.86 24.08 3.63
C GLU A 338 -6.17 23.66 4.94
N LEU A 339 -6.91 23.66 6.06
CA LEU A 339 -6.39 23.16 7.32
C LEU A 339 -6.11 21.64 7.28
N GLN A 340 -6.99 20.85 6.66
CA GLN A 340 -6.78 19.41 6.46
C GLN A 340 -5.49 19.14 5.68
N GLN A 341 -5.25 19.89 4.60
CA GLN A 341 -4.04 19.75 3.80
C GLN A 341 -2.78 20.15 4.58
N ARG A 342 -2.87 21.22 5.39
CA ARG A 342 -1.76 21.61 6.26
C ARG A 342 -1.47 20.56 7.34
N LEU A 343 -2.48 19.96 7.94
CA LEU A 343 -2.32 18.89 8.93
C LEU A 343 -1.70 17.63 8.33
N SER A 344 -2.06 17.28 7.09
CA SER A 344 -1.47 16.12 6.41
C SER A 344 -0.01 16.36 6.03
N VAL A 345 0.36 17.56 5.59
CA VAL A 345 1.73 17.90 5.20
C VAL A 345 2.62 18.12 6.42
N GLU A 346 2.16 18.87 7.42
CA GLU A 346 3.00 19.35 8.52
C GLU A 346 3.03 18.38 9.72
N ALA A 347 1.93 17.68 9.98
CA ALA A 347 1.82 16.74 11.09
C ALA A 347 1.76 15.27 10.65
N GLN A 348 1.75 14.98 9.34
CA GLN A 348 1.51 13.63 8.79
C GLN A 348 0.25 12.96 9.37
N GLN A 349 -0.75 13.77 9.74
CA GLN A 349 -1.96 13.30 10.39
C GLN A 349 -3.12 13.22 9.40
N GLN A 350 -3.83 12.09 9.44
CA GLN A 350 -5.07 11.90 8.69
C GLN A 350 -6.20 12.64 9.39
N SER A 351 -6.74 13.68 8.75
CA SER A 351 -7.85 14.46 9.26
C SER A 351 -9.03 14.44 8.29
N PHE A 352 -10.24 14.55 8.82
CA PHE A 352 -11.50 14.43 8.09
C PHE A 352 -12.37 15.66 8.33
N ILE A 353 -12.88 16.27 7.26
CA ILE A 353 -13.88 17.34 7.38
C ILE A 353 -15.24 16.71 7.68
N THR A 354 -15.86 17.11 8.77
CA THR A 354 -17.23 16.73 9.13
C THR A 354 -18.08 17.99 9.36
N THR A 355 -19.39 17.85 9.33
CA THR A 355 -20.28 18.96 9.67
C THR A 355 -20.35 19.10 11.19
N ALA A 356 -20.27 20.34 11.69
CA ALA A 356 -20.46 20.64 13.10
C ALA A 356 -21.80 20.03 13.54
N SER A 357 -21.76 19.16 14.55
CA SER A 357 -22.97 18.55 15.10
C SER A 357 -23.73 19.61 15.89
N GLY A 358 -24.52 20.42 15.17
CA GLY A 358 -25.58 21.23 15.75
C GLY A 358 -26.78 20.33 15.99
N THR A 359 -27.21 20.26 17.25
CA THR A 359 -28.55 19.85 17.69
C THR A 359 -29.63 20.41 16.75
N LEU A 360 -30.46 19.51 16.21
CA LEU A 360 -31.84 19.85 15.86
C LEU A 360 -32.67 19.95 17.13
#